data_AF-A0A2V5PM09-F1
#
_entry.id   AF-A0A2V5PM09-F1
#
_cell.length_a   1.000
_cell.length_b   1.000
_cell.length_c   1.000
_cell.angle_alpha   90.00
_cell.angle_beta   90.00
_cell.angle_gamma   90.00
#
_symmetry.space_group_name_H-M   'P 1'
#
loop_
_entity.id
_entity.type
_entity.pdbx_description
1 polymer ?
#
loop_
_entity_poly.entity_id
_entity_poly.type
_entity_poly.pdbx_seq_one_letter_code
_entity_poly.pdbx_strand_id
1 'polypeptide(L)'
;MIVLSNSVGDFTNIQPAGVYNPYDTNTWSPLVKIVSGINATRNTFTNHVFRRLGDILATPELTVPGYSPYLTTDLTLLTDAVVERIPQQVLSLLKGGEQPRFVIYSYGQALKPANHSLYLGSGPFFQLCTNYQITAEVATRAVIRIEGAPGQPHAVVESFNALPPD
;
A
#
# COMPACT_ATOMS: atom_id res chain seq x y z
N MET A 1 -27.04 -2.17 10.68
CA MET A 1 -26.47 -1.42 11.81
C MET A 1 -26.82 -2.18 13.08
N ILE A 2 -25.88 -2.98 13.60
CA ILE A 2 -26.09 -3.75 14.83
C ILE A 2 -25.70 -2.85 15.99
N VAL A 3 -26.68 -2.41 16.77
CA VAL A 3 -26.47 -1.70 18.04
C VAL A 3 -26.63 -2.74 19.15
N LEU A 4 -25.57 -2.99 19.91
CA LEU A 4 -25.62 -3.83 21.10
C LEU A 4 -26.11 -2.98 22.27
N SER A 5 -27.33 -3.25 22.72
CA SER A 5 -27.99 -2.57 23.82
C SER A 5 -27.59 -3.17 25.17
N ASN A 6 -26.39 -2.83 25.67
CA ASN A 6 -26.07 -2.74 27.10
C ASN A 6 -24.62 -2.25 27.29
N SER A 7 -24.41 -0.97 27.58
CA SER A 7 -23.13 -0.56 28.20
C SER A 7 -23.33 0.66 29.09
N VAL A 8 -23.44 0.41 30.39
CA VAL A 8 -23.11 1.39 31.41
C VAL A 8 -21.63 1.19 31.71
N GLY A 9 -20.77 1.99 31.09
CA GLY A 9 -19.32 1.92 31.25
C GLY A 9 -18.67 2.91 30.31
N ASP A 10 -17.75 3.72 30.83
CA ASP A 10 -17.01 4.73 30.09
C ASP A 10 -16.55 4.18 28.73
N PHE A 11 -17.02 4.80 27.65
CA PHE A 11 -16.43 4.58 26.34
C PHE A 11 -14.99 5.09 26.42
N THR A 12 -14.01 4.20 26.53
CA THR A 12 -12.63 4.57 26.21
C THR A 12 -12.67 5.01 24.76
N ASN A 13 -12.56 6.32 24.53
CA ASN A 13 -12.49 6.87 23.18
C ASN A 13 -11.20 6.35 22.55
N ILE A 14 -11.30 5.25 21.80
CA ILE A 14 -10.19 4.69 21.06
C ILE A 14 -9.96 5.62 19.87
N GLN A 15 -9.05 6.58 20.02
CA GLN A 15 -8.59 7.42 18.92
C GLN A 15 -7.52 6.66 18.13
N PRO A 16 -7.85 6.03 16.98
CA PRO A 16 -6.96 5.06 16.36
C PRO A 16 -5.62 5.69 15.95
N ALA A 17 -5.65 6.95 15.51
CA ALA A 17 -4.49 7.77 15.18
C ALA A 17 -4.35 8.99 16.12
N GLY A 18 -4.48 8.74 17.44
CA GLY A 18 -4.27 9.76 18.48
C GLY A 18 -2.84 10.30 18.56
N VAL A 19 -2.58 11.17 19.55
CA VAL A 19 -1.28 11.85 19.76
C VAL A 19 -0.13 10.84 19.87
N TYR A 20 0.92 11.05 19.07
CA TYR A 20 2.14 10.28 19.16
C TYR A 20 3.20 11.06 19.93
N ASN A 21 3.58 10.56 21.11
CA ASN A 21 4.72 11.06 21.87
C ASN A 21 5.81 9.97 21.93
N PRO A 22 6.97 10.14 21.28
CA PRO A 22 8.02 9.12 21.28
C PRO A 22 8.66 8.87 22.66
N TYR A 23 8.49 9.77 23.62
CA TYR A 23 9.11 9.68 24.95
C TYR A 23 8.20 9.09 26.03
N ASP A 24 6.91 8.89 25.73
CA ASP A 24 5.96 8.28 26.65
C ASP A 24 5.20 7.16 25.95
N THR A 25 5.66 5.94 26.19
CA THR A 25 5.13 4.72 25.55
C THR A 25 3.74 4.34 26.06
N ASN A 26 3.31 4.89 27.21
CA ASN A 26 2.03 4.55 27.81
C ASN A 26 0.87 5.31 27.16
N THR A 27 1.14 6.52 26.65
CA THR A 27 0.15 7.38 25.97
C THR A 27 0.04 7.13 24.46
N TRP A 28 0.78 6.16 23.92
CA TRP A 28 0.71 5.82 22.49
C TRP A 28 -0.70 5.44 22.06
N SER A 29 -1.09 5.98 20.90
CA SER A 29 -2.32 5.58 20.23
C SER A 29 -2.29 4.08 19.85
N PRO A 30 -3.46 3.43 19.73
CA PRO A 30 -3.57 2.02 19.35
C PRO A 30 -2.76 1.65 18.10
N LEU A 31 -2.77 2.50 17.08
CA LEU A 31 -2.02 2.27 15.84
C LEU A 31 -0.51 2.27 16.09
N VAL A 32 -0.01 3.24 16.86
CA VAL A 32 1.42 3.33 17.20
C VAL A 32 1.86 2.11 17.99
N LYS A 33 1.06 1.66 18.97
CA LYS A 33 1.36 0.45 19.75
C LYS A 33 1.49 -0.77 18.85
N ILE A 34 0.56 -0.96 17.93
CA ILE A 34 0.60 -2.07 16.96
C ILE A 34 1.82 -1.98 16.05
N VAL A 35 2.09 -0.81 15.44
CA VAL A 35 3.23 -0.65 14.53
C VAL A 35 4.56 -0.86 15.27
N SER A 36 4.68 -0.33 16.48
CA SER A 36 5.86 -0.50 17.33
C SER A 36 6.06 -1.97 17.71
N GLY A 37 4.99 -2.66 18.13
CA GLY A 37 4.99 -4.09 18.42
C GLY A 37 5.37 -4.97 17.24
N ILE A 38 4.86 -4.67 16.04
CA ILE A 38 5.24 -5.36 14.80
C ILE A 38 6.74 -5.15 14.53
N ASN A 39 7.26 -3.93 14.69
CA ASN A 39 8.67 -3.65 14.47
C ASN A 39 9.57 -4.36 15.51
N ALA A 40 9.14 -4.39 16.78
CA ALA A 40 9.83 -5.10 17.84
C ALA A 40 9.86 -6.62 17.58
N THR A 41 8.72 -7.18 17.19
CA THR A 41 8.60 -8.60 16.83
C THR A 41 9.46 -8.91 15.60
N ARG A 42 9.47 -8.04 14.58
CA ARG A 42 10.34 -8.20 13.42
C ARG A 42 11.82 -8.31 13.80
N ASN A 43 12.27 -7.60 14.85
CA ASN A 43 13.64 -7.67 15.32
C ASN A 43 14.05 -9.02 15.95
N THR A 44 13.09 -9.87 16.33
CA THR A 44 13.38 -11.21 16.85
C THR A 44 13.53 -12.25 15.74
N PHE A 45 13.09 -11.94 14.52
CA PHE A 45 13.23 -12.82 13.36
C PHE A 45 14.59 -12.65 12.68
N THR A 46 15.14 -13.76 12.19
CA THR A 46 16.38 -13.74 11.38
C THR A 46 16.22 -12.84 10.16
N ASN A 47 17.19 -11.96 9.92
CA ASN A 47 17.20 -10.93 8.87
C ASN A 47 16.16 -9.81 9.04
N HIS A 48 15.52 -9.68 10.22
CA HIS A 48 14.52 -8.64 10.47
C HIS A 48 13.38 -8.65 9.43
N VAL A 49 12.92 -9.82 9.00
CA VAL A 49 11.85 -9.97 8.00
C VAL A 49 10.90 -11.09 8.40
N PHE A 50 9.59 -10.86 8.24
CA PHE A 50 8.58 -11.90 8.31
C PHE A 50 8.63 -12.74 7.03
N ARG A 51 8.88 -14.05 7.15
CA ARG A 51 9.04 -14.94 5.98
C ARG A 51 7.70 -15.45 5.49
N ARG A 52 6.72 -15.56 6.39
CA ARG A 52 5.37 -16.03 6.12
C ARG A 52 4.37 -15.04 6.67
N LEU A 53 3.19 -14.98 6.06
CA LEU A 53 2.07 -14.18 6.55
C LEU A 53 1.74 -14.48 8.01
N GLY A 54 1.77 -15.76 8.40
CA GLY A 54 1.50 -16.18 9.77
C GLY A 54 2.51 -15.68 10.80
N ASP A 55 3.74 -15.34 10.40
CA ASP A 55 4.78 -14.87 11.33
C ASP A 55 4.38 -13.53 12.00
N ILE A 56 3.50 -12.75 11.37
CA ILE A 56 3.00 -11.50 11.94
C ILE A 56 2.16 -11.73 13.21
N LEU A 57 1.55 -12.91 13.36
CA LEU A 57 0.74 -13.25 14.54
C LEU A 57 1.58 -13.46 15.80
N ALA A 58 2.90 -13.58 15.67
CA ALA A 58 3.82 -13.55 16.81
C ALA A 58 3.82 -12.19 17.53
N THR A 59 3.24 -11.16 16.92
CA THR A 59 3.12 -9.81 17.51
C THR A 59 2.10 -9.82 18.66
N PRO A 60 2.51 -9.54 19.91
CA PRO A 60 1.63 -9.62 21.09
C PRO A 60 0.40 -8.71 21.01
N GLU A 61 0.52 -7.57 20.32
CA GLU A 61 -0.53 -6.57 20.17
C GLU A 61 -1.71 -7.07 19.31
N LEU A 62 -1.52 -8.17 18.57
CA LEU A 62 -2.53 -8.79 17.72
C LEU A 62 -3.15 -10.06 18.32
N THR A 63 -2.56 -10.62 19.38
CA THR A 63 -2.95 -11.95 19.91
C THR A 63 -3.06 -12.00 21.43
N VAL A 64 -2.35 -11.16 22.19
CA VAL A 64 -2.24 -11.27 23.65
C VAL A 64 -3.12 -10.23 24.37
N PRO A 65 -4.04 -10.67 25.25
CA PRO A 65 -4.80 -9.78 26.12
C PRO A 65 -3.89 -8.96 27.03
N GLY A 66 -4.19 -7.66 27.19
CA GLY A 66 -3.36 -6.72 27.97
C GLY A 66 -2.26 -6.02 27.18
N TYR A 67 -1.79 -6.60 26.07
CA TYR A 67 -0.94 -5.92 25.10
C TYR A 67 -1.74 -5.37 23.91
N SER A 68 -2.78 -6.09 23.48
CA SER A 68 -3.65 -5.61 22.41
C SER A 68 -4.53 -4.45 22.90
N PRO A 69 -4.54 -3.30 22.19
CA PRO A 69 -5.37 -2.15 22.55
C PRO A 69 -6.88 -2.39 22.34
N TYR A 70 -7.26 -3.50 21.72
CA TYR A 70 -8.65 -3.86 21.41
C TYR A 70 -9.20 -5.00 22.29
N LEU A 71 -8.35 -5.65 23.07
CA LEU A 71 -8.76 -6.73 23.97
C LEU A 71 -8.87 -6.22 25.39
N THR A 72 -9.93 -6.64 26.07
CA THR A 72 -10.09 -6.41 27.51
C THR A 72 -9.12 -7.30 28.29
N THR A 73 -8.70 -6.84 29.46
CA THR A 73 -7.94 -7.63 30.43
C THR A 73 -8.85 -8.50 31.31
N ASP A 74 -10.17 -8.30 31.24
CA ASP A 74 -11.15 -9.09 31.96
C ASP A 74 -11.35 -10.47 31.29
N LEU A 75 -10.81 -11.50 31.92
CA LEU A 75 -10.87 -12.89 31.44
C LEU A 75 -12.30 -13.44 31.37
N THR A 76 -13.27 -12.83 32.06
CA THR A 76 -14.67 -13.27 32.02
C THR A 76 -15.40 -12.84 30.75
N LEU A 77 -14.92 -11.77 30.11
CA LEU A 77 -15.44 -11.24 28.85
C LEU A 77 -14.60 -11.68 27.65
N LEU A 78 -13.44 -12.28 27.92
CA LEU A 78 -12.50 -12.75 26.91
C LEU A 78 -12.84 -14.18 26.47
N THR A 79 -13.78 -14.28 25.53
CA THR A 79 -14.04 -15.56 24.84
C THR A 79 -13.01 -15.80 23.74
N ASP A 80 -12.77 -17.07 23.42
CA ASP A 80 -11.86 -17.49 22.33
C ASP A 80 -12.24 -16.82 20.99
N ALA A 81 -13.55 -16.75 20.72
CA ALA A 81 -14.08 -16.06 19.54
C ALA A 81 -13.76 -14.55 19.49
N VAL A 82 -13.49 -13.88 20.62
CA VAL A 82 -13.07 -12.48 20.65
C VAL A 82 -11.57 -12.36 20.36
N VAL A 83 -10.77 -13.28 20.89
CA VAL A 83 -9.31 -13.33 20.66
C VAL A 83 -9.00 -13.62 19.19
N GLU A 84 -9.73 -14.53 18.55
CA GLU A 84 -9.48 -14.93 17.16
C GLU A 84 -9.98 -13.93 16.10
N ARG A 85 -10.90 -13.02 16.46
CA ARG A 85 -11.46 -12.04 15.50
C ARG A 85 -10.42 -11.07 14.94
N ILE A 86 -9.47 -10.62 15.77
CA ILE A 86 -8.44 -9.66 15.35
C ILE A 86 -7.49 -10.32 14.33
N PRO A 87 -6.89 -11.49 14.60
CA PRO A 87 -6.15 -12.24 13.59
C PRO A 87 -6.92 -12.48 12.30
N GLN A 88 -8.20 -12.88 12.36
CA GLN A 88 -9.02 -13.11 11.17
C GLN A 88 -9.16 -11.84 10.31
N GLN A 89 -9.44 -10.70 10.93
CA GLN A 89 -9.58 -9.42 10.23
C GLN A 89 -8.25 -8.93 9.65
N VAL A 90 -7.18 -9.01 10.42
CA VAL A 90 -5.85 -8.55 9.99
C VAL A 90 -5.32 -9.42 8.85
N LEU A 91 -5.39 -10.74 8.97
CA LEU A 91 -4.94 -11.66 7.91
C LEU A 91 -5.71 -11.47 6.59
N SER A 92 -7.00 -11.13 6.66
CA SER A 92 -7.78 -10.82 5.45
C SER A 92 -7.29 -9.59 4.70
N LEU A 93 -6.62 -8.66 5.38
CA LEU A 93 -6.12 -7.41 4.80
C LEU A 93 -4.65 -7.50 4.37
N LEU A 94 -3.90 -8.45 4.93
CA LEU A 94 -2.49 -8.62 4.60
C LEU A 94 -2.32 -9.26 3.23
N LYS A 95 -1.77 -8.48 2.31
CA LYS A 95 -1.26 -8.98 1.03
C LYS A 95 0.20 -9.36 1.23
N GLY A 96 0.46 -10.64 1.50
CA GLY A 96 1.81 -11.18 1.61
C GLY A 96 1.97 -12.37 0.68
N GLY A 97 3.15 -12.47 0.05
CA GLY A 97 3.45 -13.54 -0.90
C GLY A 97 3.02 -13.26 -2.34
N GLU A 98 2.23 -12.21 -2.60
CA GLU A 98 2.10 -11.71 -3.97
C GLU A 98 3.35 -10.90 -4.32
N GLN A 99 4.06 -11.32 -5.35
CA GLN A 99 5.15 -10.54 -5.91
C GLN A 99 4.58 -9.20 -6.41
N PRO A 100 5.22 -8.05 -6.10
CA PRO A 100 4.66 -6.75 -6.45
C PRO A 100 4.49 -6.65 -7.96
N ARG A 101 3.23 -6.48 -8.38
CA ARG A 101 2.86 -6.24 -9.77
C ARG A 101 2.68 -4.76 -10.01
N PHE A 102 3.34 -4.24 -11.01
CA PHE A 102 3.19 -2.87 -11.47
C PHE A 102 2.48 -2.88 -12.82
N VAL A 103 1.53 -1.97 -13.00
CA VAL A 103 0.86 -1.76 -14.29
C VAL A 103 1.39 -0.46 -14.86
N ILE A 104 2.11 -0.55 -15.98
CA ILE A 104 2.65 0.58 -16.71
C ILE A 104 1.72 0.86 -17.90
N TYR A 105 1.20 2.08 -17.94
CA TYR A 105 0.54 2.62 -19.12
C TYR A 105 1.53 3.52 -19.85
N SER A 106 1.75 3.27 -21.13
CA SER A 106 2.56 4.14 -21.97
C SER A 106 1.76 4.60 -23.18
N TYR A 107 1.96 5.84 -23.57
CA TYR A 107 1.32 6.48 -24.70
C TYR A 107 2.38 7.18 -25.55
N GLY A 108 2.37 6.94 -26.84
CA GLY A 108 3.30 7.53 -27.80
C GLY A 108 2.53 8.12 -28.97
N GLN A 109 2.93 9.32 -29.39
CA GLN A 109 2.43 9.97 -30.60
C GLN A 109 3.60 10.26 -31.54
N ALA A 110 3.41 9.93 -32.81
CA ALA A 110 4.29 10.38 -33.88
C ALA A 110 3.72 11.68 -34.46
N LEU A 111 4.59 12.69 -34.60
CA LEU A 111 4.24 14.02 -35.07
C LEU A 111 4.99 14.33 -36.36
N LYS A 112 4.30 14.92 -37.33
CA LYS A 112 4.93 15.56 -38.50
C LYS A 112 4.55 17.05 -38.55
N PRO A 113 5.37 17.93 -39.14
CA PRO A 113 4.94 19.30 -39.42
C PRO A 113 3.63 19.31 -40.21
N ALA A 114 2.64 20.09 -39.75
CA ALA A 114 1.38 20.24 -40.46
C ALA A 114 1.58 20.98 -41.80
N ASN A 115 0.66 20.83 -42.75
CA ASN A 115 0.78 21.54 -44.02
C ASN A 115 0.74 23.07 -43.78
N HIS A 116 1.65 23.82 -44.39
CA HIS A 116 1.87 25.26 -44.15
C HIS A 116 2.21 25.63 -42.69
N SER A 117 2.85 24.74 -41.91
CA SER A 117 3.20 25.02 -40.51
C SER A 117 4.51 25.80 -40.32
N LEU A 118 5.27 26.05 -41.37
CA LEU A 118 6.53 26.78 -41.26
C LEU A 118 6.26 28.28 -41.23
N TYR A 119 6.85 28.98 -40.26
CA TYR A 119 6.81 30.44 -40.23
C TYR A 119 7.68 31.02 -41.35
N LEU A 120 7.06 31.72 -42.29
CA LEU A 120 7.73 32.34 -43.46
C LEU A 120 7.99 33.84 -43.30
N GLY A 121 7.68 34.43 -42.14
CA GLY A 121 7.96 35.83 -41.87
C GLY A 121 9.46 36.11 -41.67
N SER A 122 9.88 37.36 -41.90
CA SER A 122 11.26 37.79 -41.64
C SER A 122 11.57 37.85 -40.14
N GLY A 123 12.75 37.40 -39.72
CA GLY A 123 13.18 37.47 -38.33
C GLY A 123 13.76 36.15 -37.81
N PRO A 124 14.02 36.04 -36.50
CA PRO A 124 14.74 34.90 -35.92
C PRO A 124 13.95 33.58 -35.92
N PHE A 125 12.67 33.60 -36.23
CA PHE A 125 11.78 32.43 -36.24
C PHE A 125 11.50 31.89 -37.66
N PHE A 126 12.18 32.40 -38.69
CA PHE A 126 12.03 31.91 -40.06
C PHE A 126 12.31 30.39 -40.14
N GLN A 127 11.42 29.63 -40.78
CA GLN A 127 11.40 28.16 -40.85
C GLN A 127 11.14 27.43 -39.52
N LEU A 128 10.70 28.13 -38.46
CA LEU A 128 10.24 27.46 -37.26
C LEU A 128 8.85 26.84 -37.49
N CYS A 129 8.70 25.56 -37.11
CA CYS A 129 7.42 24.85 -37.18
C CYS A 129 6.49 25.35 -36.06
N THR A 130 5.35 25.93 -36.44
CA THR A 130 4.36 26.48 -35.50
C THR A 130 3.28 25.48 -35.14
N ASN A 131 3.13 24.40 -35.91
CA ASN A 131 2.09 23.40 -35.70
C ASN A 131 2.52 22.01 -36.17
N TYR A 132 2.21 20.99 -35.35
CA TYR A 132 2.45 19.59 -35.67
C TYR A 132 1.12 18.86 -35.83
N GLN A 133 1.06 17.98 -36.83
CA GLN A 133 -0.04 17.07 -37.06
C GLN A 133 0.34 15.68 -36.56
N ILE A 134 -0.58 15.04 -35.84
CA ILE A 134 -0.44 13.66 -35.37
C ILE A 134 -0.54 12.72 -36.58
N THR A 135 0.41 11.80 -36.71
CA THR A 135 0.47 10.82 -37.80
C THR A 135 0.20 9.40 -37.35
N ALA A 136 0.52 9.09 -36.11
CA ALA A 136 0.24 7.80 -35.50
C ALA A 136 0.15 7.96 -33.99
N GLU A 137 -0.66 7.12 -33.37
CA GLU A 137 -0.79 7.01 -31.92
C GLU A 137 -0.66 5.55 -31.52
N VAL A 138 -0.04 5.31 -30.37
CA VAL A 138 0.05 3.98 -29.78
C VAL A 138 -0.10 4.11 -28.27
N ALA A 139 -0.95 3.28 -27.70
CA ALA A 139 -1.07 3.11 -26.26
C ALA A 139 -0.72 1.65 -25.92
N THR A 140 0.05 1.43 -24.87
CA THR A 140 0.34 0.07 -24.40
C THR A 140 0.18 -0.03 -22.90
N ARG A 141 -0.25 -1.22 -22.46
CA ARG A 141 -0.37 -1.61 -21.06
C ARG A 141 0.56 -2.79 -20.81
N ALA A 142 1.55 -2.60 -19.95
CA ALA A 142 2.44 -3.65 -19.49
C ALA A 142 2.18 -3.97 -18.02
N VAL A 143 2.02 -5.24 -17.69
CA VAL A 143 2.04 -5.72 -16.30
C VAL A 143 3.42 -6.31 -16.07
N ILE A 144 4.17 -5.71 -15.16
CA ILE A 144 5.50 -6.16 -14.79
C ILE A 144 5.51 -6.65 -13.36
N ARG A 145 6.37 -7.62 -13.10
CA ARG A 145 6.65 -8.19 -11.79
C ARG A 145 8.14 -8.01 -11.51
N ILE A 146 8.48 -7.53 -10.33
CA ILE A 146 9.88 -7.43 -9.92
C ILE A 146 10.26 -8.72 -9.19
N GLU A 147 11.29 -9.39 -9.70
CA GLU A 147 11.83 -10.62 -9.15
C GLU A 147 13.31 -10.46 -8.78
N GLY A 148 13.82 -11.38 -7.96
CA GLY A 148 15.21 -11.39 -7.53
C GLY A 148 15.43 -10.86 -6.11
N ALA A 149 16.63 -11.09 -5.59
CA ALA A 149 17.03 -10.63 -4.26
C ALA A 149 17.14 -9.10 -4.23
N PRO A 150 17.05 -8.45 -3.05
CA PRO A 150 17.16 -6.98 -2.94
C PRO A 150 18.43 -6.37 -3.55
N GLY A 151 19.53 -7.13 -3.61
CA GLY A 151 20.79 -6.69 -4.23
C GLY A 151 20.87 -6.90 -5.75
N GLN A 152 19.90 -7.60 -6.36
CA GLN A 152 19.85 -7.84 -7.79
C GLN A 152 18.39 -8.02 -8.26
N PRO A 153 17.57 -6.95 -8.20
CA PRO A 153 16.22 -7.00 -8.73
C PRO A 153 16.25 -7.00 -10.27
N HIS A 154 15.38 -7.78 -10.90
CA HIS A 154 15.12 -7.73 -12.33
C HIS A 154 13.61 -7.68 -12.60
N ALA A 155 13.22 -6.97 -13.65
CA ALA A 155 11.83 -6.86 -14.06
C ALA A 155 11.47 -7.98 -15.04
N VAL A 156 10.38 -8.68 -14.77
CA VAL A 156 9.79 -9.70 -15.64
C VAL A 156 8.46 -9.17 -16.15
N VAL A 157 8.30 -9.13 -17.47
CA VAL A 157 7.04 -8.74 -18.11
C VAL A 157 6.09 -9.93 -18.07
N GLU A 158 4.97 -9.82 -17.36
CA GLU A 158 3.94 -10.87 -17.32
C GLU A 158 2.96 -10.75 -18.48
N SER A 159 2.61 -9.52 -18.85
CA SER A 159 1.65 -9.24 -19.90
C SER A 159 2.02 -7.93 -20.58
N PHE A 160 1.92 -7.91 -21.91
CA PHE A 160 2.12 -6.73 -22.73
C PHE A 160 0.99 -6.67 -23.76
N ASN A 161 0.16 -5.63 -23.67
CA ASN A 161 -0.95 -5.44 -24.58
C ASN A 161 -0.84 -4.06 -25.24
N ALA A 162 -0.85 -4.04 -26.58
CA ALA A 162 -1.15 -2.83 -27.33
C ALA A 162 -2.66 -2.57 -27.20
N LEU A 163 -3.02 -1.36 -26.77
CA LEU A 163 -4.41 -0.97 -26.64
C LEU A 163 -4.94 -0.57 -28.03
N PRO A 164 -6.21 -0.87 -28.34
CA PRO A 164 -6.81 -0.47 -29.60
C PRO A 164 -6.84 1.06 -29.74
N PRO A 165 -6.76 1.60 -30.97
CA PRO A 165 -7.16 2.99 -31.22
C PRO A 165 -8.68 3.10 -31.03
N ASP A 166 -9.13 4.15 -30.34
CA ASP A 166 -10.54 4.52 -30.23
C ASP A 166 -11.12 5.01 -31.57
#